data_AF-A0A800KV25-F1
#
_entry.id   AF-A0A800KV25-F1
#
_cell.length_a   1.000
_cell.length_b   1.000
_cell.length_c   1.000
_cell.angle_alpha   90.00
_cell.angle_beta   90.00
_cell.angle_gamma   90.00
#
_symmetry.space_group_name_H-M   'P 1'
#
loop_
_entity.id
_entity.type
_entity.pdbx_description
1 polymer ?
#
loop_
_entity_poly.entity_id
_entity_poly.type
_entity_poly.pdbx_seq_one_letter_code
_entity_poly.pdbx_strand_id
1 'polypeptide(L)'
;MSLLDIIKSFCGGSSTTTTEHETAAPEAEVAEAETEATEHETAAPEAEVAEAAPEAAPVADVTTSKLQVPEDATLKRHFLSELTAEIEATMPEKPTDSSLKRHYDAAVQAKLDELLS
;
A
#
# COMPACT_ATOMS: atom_id res chain seq x y z
N MET A 1 -40.11 -8.14 19.86
CA MET A 1 -38.64 -8.06 19.95
C MET A 1 -38.21 -7.03 18.93
N SER A 2 -37.65 -5.91 19.38
CA SER A 2 -37.40 -4.75 18.53
C SER A 2 -36.06 -4.91 17.80
N LEU A 3 -35.97 -4.47 16.54
CA LEU A 3 -34.72 -4.48 15.77
C LEU A 3 -33.61 -3.64 16.44
N LEU A 4 -34.00 -2.72 17.33
CA LEU A 4 -33.09 -1.90 18.14
C LEU A 4 -32.38 -2.69 19.26
N ASP A 5 -32.87 -3.88 19.65
CA ASP A 5 -32.24 -4.72 20.68
C ASP A 5 -30.99 -5.45 20.16
N ILE A 6 -30.92 -5.72 18.84
CA ILE A 6 -29.81 -6.44 18.20
C ILE A 6 -28.55 -5.57 18.15
N ILE A 7 -28.70 -4.26 17.93
CA ILE A 7 -27.58 -3.33 17.75
C ILE A 7 -26.91 -3.02 19.11
N LYS A 8 -27.66 -3.10 20.22
CA LYS A 8 -27.15 -2.84 21.57
C LYS A 8 -26.28 -3.97 22.14
N SER A 9 -26.24 -5.13 21.49
CA SER A 9 -25.48 -6.32 21.93
C SER A 9 -24.00 -6.30 21.50
N PHE A 10 -23.63 -5.45 20.53
CA PHE A 10 -22.28 -5.49 19.94
C PHE A 10 -21.24 -4.59 20.63
N CYS A 11 -21.63 -3.85 21.68
CA CYS A 11 -20.75 -2.90 22.39
C CYS A 11 -20.33 -3.38 23.79
N GLY A 12 -20.15 -4.70 23.98
CA GLY A 12 -19.92 -5.30 25.30
C GLY A 12 -18.94 -6.48 25.30
N GLY A 13 -17.70 -6.28 24.83
CA GLY A 13 -16.69 -7.34 24.80
C GLY A 13 -15.24 -6.84 24.89
N SER A 14 -14.90 -6.12 25.97
CA SER A 14 -13.50 -5.95 26.38
C SER A 14 -13.10 -7.14 27.27
N SER A 15 -12.19 -7.98 26.80
CA SER A 15 -11.43 -8.90 27.66
C SER A 15 -9.95 -8.69 27.41
N THR A 16 -9.34 -7.97 28.35
CA THR A 16 -7.91 -7.84 28.59
C THR A 16 -7.32 -9.21 28.95
N THR A 17 -6.36 -9.72 28.18
CA THR A 17 -5.47 -10.78 28.65
C THR A 17 -4.16 -10.15 29.12
N THR A 18 -4.20 -9.63 30.35
CA THR A 18 -3.00 -9.42 31.17
C THR A 18 -2.62 -10.79 31.73
N THR A 19 -1.50 -11.33 31.28
CA THR A 19 -0.85 -12.48 31.92
C THR A 19 0.58 -12.08 32.16
N GLU A 20 0.80 -11.49 33.34
CA GLU A 20 2.10 -11.43 33.96
C GLU A 20 2.41 -12.81 34.54
N HIS A 21 3.58 -13.35 34.19
CA HIS A 21 4.21 -14.41 34.96
C HIS A 21 5.67 -14.03 35.14
N GLU A 22 5.92 -13.32 36.24
CA GLU A 22 7.23 -13.17 36.86
C GLU A 22 7.71 -14.54 37.35
N THR A 23 8.87 -15.01 36.88
CA THR A 23 9.72 -15.94 37.65
C THR A 23 11.16 -15.88 37.13
N ALA A 24 12.00 -15.28 37.96
CA ALA A 24 13.40 -15.61 38.27
C ALA A 24 14.42 -15.91 37.14
N ALA A 25 15.50 -15.14 37.19
CA ALA A 25 16.82 -15.38 36.62
C ALA A 25 17.36 -16.80 36.91
N PRO A 26 18.32 -17.30 36.11
CA PRO A 26 19.71 -16.95 36.41
C PRO A 26 20.62 -16.66 35.19
N GLU A 27 21.67 -15.94 35.57
CA GLU A 27 23.00 -15.66 35.02
C GLU A 27 23.64 -16.71 34.07
N ALA A 28 24.26 -16.19 33.00
CA ALA A 28 25.57 -16.57 32.42
C ALA A 28 25.67 -15.86 31.05
N GLU A 29 26.30 -14.69 30.94
CA GLU A 29 27.74 -14.52 30.68
C GLU A 29 28.24 -15.38 29.51
N VAL A 30 28.38 -14.79 28.31
CA VAL A 30 29.66 -14.68 27.58
C VAL A 30 29.50 -13.96 26.25
N ALA A 31 30.58 -13.28 25.88
CA ALA A 31 30.99 -12.87 24.53
C ALA A 31 30.49 -11.51 24.02
N GLU A 32 31.19 -10.50 24.53
CA GLU A 32 31.70 -9.36 23.78
C GLU A 32 32.07 -9.71 22.33
N ALA A 33 31.63 -8.87 21.40
CA ALA A 33 32.36 -8.59 20.16
C ALA A 33 32.04 -7.15 19.73
N GLU A 34 32.84 -6.23 20.25
CA GLU A 34 33.11 -4.95 19.59
C GLU A 34 33.61 -5.22 18.17
N THR A 35 32.99 -4.60 17.18
CA THR A 35 33.65 -3.95 16.03
C THR A 35 32.61 -2.96 15.51
N GLU A 36 32.76 -1.67 15.78
CA GLU A 36 33.69 -0.72 15.17
C GLU A 36 32.87 0.22 14.31
N ALA A 37 32.97 1.49 14.67
CA ALA A 37 32.35 2.60 13.99
C ALA A 37 32.71 2.60 12.50
N THR A 38 31.73 2.80 11.65
CA THR A 38 31.96 3.50 10.39
C THR A 38 30.93 4.61 10.32
N GLU A 39 31.41 5.76 10.77
CA GLU A 39 30.90 7.07 10.45
C GLU A 39 30.73 7.15 8.92
N HIS A 40 29.50 7.31 8.43
CA HIS A 40 29.32 7.94 7.13
C HIS A 40 28.80 9.34 7.38
N GLU A 41 29.77 10.20 7.65
CA GLU A 41 29.68 11.64 7.53
C GLU A 41 29.07 12.03 6.18
N THR A 42 28.38 13.16 6.26
CA THR A 42 27.82 14.00 5.21
C THR A 42 28.48 13.91 3.84
N ALA A 43 27.66 13.57 2.84
CA ALA A 43 27.79 14.14 1.51
C ALA A 43 26.40 14.23 0.89
N ALA A 44 25.83 15.44 0.92
CA ALA A 44 24.84 15.84 -0.04
C ALA A 44 25.55 15.96 -1.40
N PRO A 45 25.12 15.25 -2.44
CA PRO A 45 25.20 15.76 -3.79
C PRO A 45 23.87 16.45 -4.10
N GLU A 46 23.90 17.78 -4.08
CA GLU A 46 23.10 18.54 -5.05
C GLU A 46 23.48 18.04 -6.44
N ALA A 47 22.63 17.19 -7.01
CA ALA A 47 22.61 16.89 -8.43
C ALA A 47 21.38 17.56 -9.01
N GLU A 48 21.68 18.69 -9.63
CA GLU A 48 20.90 19.53 -10.50
C GLU A 48 20.11 18.72 -11.55
N VAL A 49 18.79 19.00 -11.60
CA VAL A 49 17.91 19.02 -12.77
C VAL A 49 18.19 17.99 -13.88
N ALA A 50 17.44 16.88 -13.86
CA ALA A 50 17.00 16.22 -15.08
C ALA A 50 15.48 16.35 -15.17
N GLU A 51 15.06 17.44 -15.83
CA GLU A 51 13.74 17.58 -16.44
C GLU A 51 13.58 16.44 -17.47
N ALA A 52 12.96 15.35 -17.04
CA ALA A 52 12.41 14.33 -17.93
C ALA A 52 10.90 14.41 -17.80
N ALA A 53 10.32 15.35 -18.54
CA ALA A 53 8.91 15.29 -18.90
C ALA A 53 8.68 13.99 -19.68
N PRO A 54 7.82 13.06 -19.24
CA PRO A 54 7.26 12.09 -20.17
C PRO A 54 6.28 12.85 -21.07
N GLU A 55 6.79 13.20 -22.23
CA GLU A 55 6.06 13.57 -23.42
C GLU A 55 4.92 12.57 -23.70
N ALA A 56 3.77 13.15 -24.06
CA ALA A 56 2.48 12.55 -24.33
C ALA A 56 2.48 11.07 -24.78
N ALA A 57 1.85 10.20 -23.97
CA ALA A 57 1.29 8.95 -24.45
C ALA A 57 -0.08 9.23 -25.11
N PRO A 58 -0.43 8.52 -26.21
CA PRO A 58 -1.65 8.76 -26.95
C PRO A 58 -2.87 8.48 -26.08
N VAL A 59 -3.82 9.42 -26.07
CA VAL A 59 -5.17 9.22 -25.52
C VAL A 59 -5.84 8.08 -26.27
N ALA A 60 -5.72 6.87 -25.75
CA ALA A 60 -6.46 5.72 -26.23
C ALA A 60 -7.90 5.92 -25.77
N ASP A 61 -8.77 6.19 -26.74
CA ASP A 61 -10.22 6.17 -26.57
C ASP A 61 -10.62 4.80 -26.00
N VAL A 62 -10.90 4.73 -24.70
CA VAL A 62 -11.37 3.51 -24.02
C VAL A 62 -12.82 3.25 -24.43
N THR A 63 -12.96 2.79 -25.66
CA THR A 63 -14.15 2.07 -26.10
C THR A 63 -14.27 0.80 -25.25
N THR A 64 -15.47 0.56 -24.74
CA THR A 64 -15.91 -0.59 -23.90
C THR A 64 -15.79 -1.93 -24.64
N SER A 65 -14.58 -2.27 -25.04
CA SER A 65 -14.20 -3.52 -25.67
C SER A 65 -13.36 -4.27 -24.65
N LYS A 66 -13.74 -5.51 -24.35
CA LYS A 66 -13.05 -6.39 -23.38
C LYS A 66 -11.53 -6.34 -23.60
N LEU A 67 -10.81 -5.76 -22.63
CA LEU A 67 -9.37 -5.56 -22.73
C LEU A 67 -8.67 -6.93 -22.68
N GLN A 68 -7.85 -7.22 -23.69
CA GLN A 68 -7.08 -8.47 -23.75
C GLN A 68 -5.79 -8.33 -22.95
N VAL A 69 -5.70 -9.05 -21.84
CA VAL A 69 -4.49 -9.10 -21.00
C VAL A 69 -3.41 -9.94 -21.73
N PRO A 70 -2.17 -9.42 -21.92
CA PRO A 70 -1.06 -10.17 -22.51
C PRO A 70 -0.74 -11.46 -21.73
N GLU A 71 -0.07 -12.46 -22.32
CA GLU A 71 0.30 -13.71 -21.62
C GLU A 71 1.59 -13.61 -20.78
N ASP A 72 2.53 -12.77 -21.21
CA ASP A 72 3.84 -12.59 -20.58
C ASP A 72 3.73 -11.89 -19.21
N ALA A 73 4.45 -12.39 -18.20
CA ALA A 73 4.37 -11.87 -16.84
C ALA A 73 4.88 -10.42 -16.70
N THR A 74 5.90 -10.05 -17.48
CA THR A 74 6.44 -8.68 -17.49
C THR A 74 5.45 -7.74 -18.17
N LEU A 75 4.96 -8.11 -19.35
CA LEU A 75 4.00 -7.30 -20.11
C LEU A 75 2.68 -7.17 -19.35
N LYS A 76 2.21 -8.23 -18.68
CA LYS A 76 1.05 -8.18 -17.78
C LYS A 76 1.19 -7.09 -16.73
N ARG A 77 2.34 -7.03 -16.04
CA ARG A 77 2.55 -6.04 -14.97
C ARG A 77 2.54 -4.62 -15.54
N HIS A 78 3.21 -4.40 -16.67
CA HIS A 78 3.22 -3.09 -17.33
C HIS A 78 1.82 -2.69 -17.76
N PHE A 79 1.12 -3.57 -18.47
CA PHE A 79 -0.25 -3.34 -18.93
C PHE A 79 -1.21 -2.99 -17.78
N LEU A 80 -1.19 -3.76 -16.70
CA LEU A 80 -2.03 -3.47 -15.53
C LEU A 80 -1.63 -2.15 -14.85
N SER A 81 -0.34 -1.84 -14.79
CA SER A 81 0.13 -0.56 -14.22
C SER A 81 -0.30 0.64 -15.06
N GLU A 82 -0.29 0.51 -16.39
CA GLU A 82 -0.76 1.55 -17.32
C GLU A 82 -2.26 1.78 -17.13
N LEU A 83 -3.06 0.72 -17.08
CA LEU A 83 -4.50 0.83 -16.82
C LEU A 83 -4.79 1.47 -15.45
N THR A 84 -4.06 1.08 -14.41
CA THR A 84 -4.19 1.71 -13.09
C THR A 84 -3.89 3.20 -13.16
N ALA A 85 -2.81 3.61 -13.86
CA ALA A 85 -2.46 5.01 -14.01
C ALA A 85 -3.52 5.82 -14.79
N GLU A 86 -4.13 5.21 -15.82
CA GLU A 86 -5.22 5.82 -16.57
C GLU A 86 -6.47 5.99 -15.69
N ILE A 87 -6.84 4.98 -14.91
CA ILE A 87 -7.93 5.07 -13.93
C ILE A 87 -7.64 6.20 -12.92
N GLU A 88 -6.44 6.23 -12.35
CA GLU A 88 -6.02 7.27 -11.41
C GLU A 88 -6.06 8.67 -12.04
N ALA A 89 -5.73 8.81 -13.33
CA ALA A 89 -5.81 10.09 -14.05
C ALA A 89 -7.25 10.60 -14.25
N THR A 90 -8.23 9.69 -14.29
CA THR A 90 -9.66 10.07 -14.33
C THR A 90 -10.27 10.34 -12.95
N MET A 91 -9.59 9.91 -11.89
CA MET A 91 -10.03 10.05 -10.51
C MET A 91 -9.42 11.30 -9.85
N PRO A 92 -9.97 11.77 -8.71
CA PRO A 92 -9.35 12.86 -7.95
C PRO A 92 -7.96 12.47 -7.43
N GLU A 93 -7.15 13.48 -7.10
CA GLU A 93 -5.81 13.28 -6.54
C GLU A 93 -5.81 12.33 -5.33
N LYS A 94 -4.76 11.50 -5.24
CA LYS A 94 -4.66 10.48 -4.20
C LYS A 94 -4.57 11.12 -2.80
N PRO A 95 -5.44 10.73 -1.86
CA PRO A 95 -5.44 11.30 -0.51
C PRO A 95 -4.18 10.89 0.28
N THR A 96 -3.75 11.77 1.20
CA THR A 96 -2.60 11.52 2.09
C THR A 96 -2.95 10.65 3.30
N ASP A 97 -4.21 10.71 3.78
CA ASP A 97 -4.65 9.94 4.94
C ASP A 97 -4.66 8.43 4.66
N SER A 98 -4.18 7.62 5.61
CA SER A 98 -4.04 6.17 5.45
C SER A 98 -5.38 5.45 5.24
N SER A 99 -6.43 5.88 5.93
CA SER A 99 -7.75 5.25 5.80
C SER A 99 -8.38 5.61 4.46
N LEU A 100 -8.35 6.90 4.09
CA LEU A 100 -8.85 7.37 2.80
C LEU A 100 -8.07 6.76 1.63
N LYS A 101 -6.76 6.61 1.77
CA LYS A 101 -5.91 5.96 0.76
C LYS A 101 -6.35 4.51 0.51
N ARG A 102 -6.62 3.73 1.56
CA ARG A 102 -7.13 2.35 1.41
C ARG A 102 -8.45 2.31 0.65
N HIS A 103 -9.35 3.25 0.92
CA HIS A 103 -10.62 3.36 0.19
C HIS A 103 -10.41 3.76 -1.26
N TYR A 104 -9.49 4.69 -1.52
CA TYR A 104 -9.11 5.09 -2.87
C TYR A 104 -8.54 3.90 -3.65
N ASP A 105 -7.56 3.19 -3.07
CA ASP A 105 -6.92 2.03 -3.69
C ASP A 105 -7.97 0.93 -4.01
N ALA A 106 -8.95 0.71 -3.11
CA ALA A 106 -10.04 -0.23 -3.35
C ALA A 106 -10.98 0.21 -4.49
N ALA A 107 -11.23 1.51 -4.62
CA ALA A 107 -12.05 2.06 -5.71
C ALA A 107 -11.35 1.91 -7.06
N VAL A 108 -10.05 2.18 -7.12
CA VAL A 108 -9.21 1.97 -8.32
C VAL A 108 -9.21 0.50 -8.71
N GLN A 109 -9.05 -0.41 -7.75
CA GLN A 109 -9.07 -1.84 -8.02
C GLN A 109 -10.42 -2.33 -8.56
N ALA A 110 -11.54 -1.85 -7.98
CA ALA A 110 -12.87 -2.20 -8.46
C ALA A 110 -13.11 -1.72 -9.91
N LYS A 111 -12.56 -0.56 -10.27
CA LYS A 111 -12.61 -0.03 -11.64
C LYS A 111 -11.77 -0.86 -12.60
N LEU A 112 -10.58 -1.27 -12.17
CA LEU A 112 -9.71 -2.15 -12.95
C LEU A 112 -10.40 -3.50 -13.22
N ASP A 113 -11.00 -4.10 -12.18
CA ASP A 113 -11.72 -5.37 -12.31
C ASP A 113 -12.94 -5.25 -13.25
N GLU A 114 -13.66 -4.11 -13.23
CA GLU A 114 -14.76 -3.80 -14.14
C GLU A 114 -14.31 -3.80 -15.62
N LEU A 115 -13.11 -3.29 -15.90
CA LEU A 115 -12.54 -3.24 -17.26
C LEU A 115 -12.05 -4.61 -17.76
N LEU A 116 -11.66 -5.50 -16.85
CA LEU A 116 -11.15 -6.85 -17.17
C LEU A 116 -12.23 -7.94 -17.14
N SER A 117 -13.42 -7.65 -16.61
CA SER A 117 -14.54 -8.60 -16.50
C SER A 117 -15.08 -9.07 -17.86
#